data_AF-A0A947MVL9-F1
#
_entry.id   AF-A0A947MVL9-F1
#
_cell.length_a   1.000
_cell.length_b   1.000
_cell.length_c   1.000
_cell.angle_alpha   90.00
_cell.angle_beta   90.00
_cell.angle_gamma   90.00
#
_symmetry.space_group_name_H-M   'P 1'
#
loop_
_entity.id
_entity.type
_entity.pdbx_description
1 polymer ?
#
loop_
_entity_poly.entity_id
_entity_poly.type
_entity_poly.pdbx_seq_one_letter_code
_entity_poly.pdbx_strand_id
1 'polypeptide(L)'
;MSTETEILSEVEALKERFSDTRALYREVCALLFFRHGITPTANKLYQYVRKGSMSTPTEALAKFWDELRSKARIEIDHPDLPADLKTVAAEAIASLWRQATETARGELDAIRLEAQAKAQQAQHDAAAALRQTEQAEATLRTQKSEATQLQAELDALRLEHAATQARLNEIQTQLAGAQAQLQLAQKGFHAELARARESAQAAEGRAAASHKRALLDIEQERQARVKADKLTDTLRSQVAQADQRSRQMELVHAELMTKLTVQHDAALASLAQAKQAERLSTEQLAAAQEALKSRESDIAALRAESQTLKMVLDRSANADSPAPSPTRRRRSG
;
A
#
# COMPACT_ATOMS: atom_id res chain seq x y z
N MET A 1 -54.10 77.38 -22.21
CA MET A 1 -53.88 78.82 -22.11
C MET A 1 -55.23 79.48 -22.32
N SER A 2 -55.70 80.26 -21.35
CA SER A 2 -57.07 80.77 -21.42
C SER A 2 -57.17 81.82 -22.54
N THR A 3 -58.24 81.74 -23.33
CA THR A 3 -58.56 82.68 -24.41
C THR A 3 -58.50 84.14 -23.95
N GLU A 4 -58.80 84.40 -22.68
CA GLU A 4 -58.73 85.73 -22.06
C GLU A 4 -57.29 86.25 -21.88
N THR A 5 -56.31 85.37 -21.64
CA THR A 5 -54.89 85.75 -21.51
C THR A 5 -54.30 86.12 -22.87
N GLU A 6 -54.70 85.42 -23.92
CA GLU A 6 -54.33 85.72 -25.30
C GLU A 6 -54.91 87.08 -25.76
N ILE A 7 -56.21 87.32 -25.50
CA ILE A 7 -56.87 88.61 -25.80
C ILE A 7 -56.15 89.77 -25.12
N LEU A 8 -55.80 89.65 -23.84
CA LEU A 8 -55.10 90.70 -23.10
C LEU A 8 -53.74 91.05 -23.72
N SER A 9 -52.96 90.04 -24.10
CA SER A 9 -51.64 90.25 -24.72
C SER A 9 -51.72 90.96 -26.07
N GLU A 10 -52.72 90.63 -26.89
CA GLU A 10 -52.92 91.27 -28.19
C GLU A 10 -53.47 92.69 -28.05
N VAL A 11 -54.31 92.95 -27.04
CA VAL A 11 -54.77 94.30 -26.70
C VAL A 11 -53.62 95.18 -26.20
N GLU A 12 -52.65 94.61 -25.45
CA GLU A 12 -51.44 95.33 -25.05
C GLU A 12 -50.56 95.70 -26.24
N ALA A 13 -50.37 94.79 -27.19
CA ALA A 13 -49.67 95.09 -28.45
C ALA A 13 -50.38 96.18 -29.27
N LEU A 14 -51.73 96.23 -29.25
CA LEU A 14 -52.50 97.31 -29.89
C LEU A 14 -52.35 98.65 -29.16
N LYS A 15 -52.23 98.66 -27.83
CA LYS A 15 -52.01 99.88 -27.02
C LYS A 15 -50.68 100.56 -27.35
N GLU A 16 -49.65 99.81 -27.72
CA GLU A 16 -48.34 100.36 -28.11
C GLU A 16 -48.37 101.01 -29.50
N ARG A 17 -49.22 100.49 -30.40
CA ARG A 17 -49.30 100.92 -31.80
C ARG A 17 -50.24 102.09 -32.03
N PHE A 18 -51.29 102.23 -31.23
CA PHE A 18 -52.29 103.28 -31.37
C PHE A 18 -52.25 104.25 -30.18
N SER A 19 -51.80 105.48 -30.43
CA SER A 19 -51.76 106.56 -29.43
C SER A 19 -53.13 107.22 -29.22
N ASP A 20 -54.01 107.21 -30.24
CA ASP A 20 -55.38 107.69 -30.12
C ASP A 20 -56.29 106.65 -29.44
N THR A 21 -56.97 107.07 -28.39
CA THR A 21 -57.85 106.23 -27.57
C THR A 21 -59.07 105.76 -28.37
N ARG A 22 -59.62 106.59 -29.27
CA ARG A 22 -60.78 106.20 -30.10
C ARG A 22 -60.43 105.16 -31.14
N ALA A 23 -59.29 105.33 -31.82
CA ALA A 23 -58.77 104.35 -32.76
C ALA A 23 -58.47 103.01 -32.09
N LEU A 24 -57.86 103.04 -30.90
CA LEU A 24 -57.59 101.84 -30.11
C LEU A 24 -58.89 101.07 -29.77
N TYR A 25 -59.93 101.76 -29.32
CA TYR A 25 -61.22 101.10 -29.04
C TYR A 25 -61.83 100.42 -30.27
N ARG A 26 -61.70 101.01 -31.46
CA ARG A 26 -62.19 100.40 -32.70
C ARG A 26 -61.44 99.12 -33.07
N GLU A 27 -60.10 99.12 -32.97
CA GLU A 27 -59.29 97.93 -33.28
C GLU A 27 -59.54 96.80 -32.26
N VAL A 28 -59.77 97.15 -30.99
CA VAL A 28 -60.14 96.15 -29.98
C VAL A 28 -61.55 95.61 -30.23
N CYS A 29 -62.50 96.42 -30.72
CA CYS A 29 -63.80 95.91 -31.20
C CYS A 29 -63.61 94.90 -32.33
N ALA A 30 -62.75 95.21 -33.31
CA ALA A 30 -62.46 94.34 -34.43
C ALA A 30 -61.80 93.03 -33.98
N LEU A 31 -60.83 93.09 -33.07
CA LEU A 31 -60.15 91.93 -32.51
C LEU A 31 -61.13 91.00 -31.80
N LEU A 32 -61.96 91.53 -30.91
CA LEU A 32 -62.94 90.74 -30.17
C LEU A 32 -63.94 90.08 -31.11
N PHE A 33 -64.45 90.83 -32.09
CA PHE A 33 -65.50 90.35 -32.99
C PHE A 33 -64.99 89.36 -34.03
N PHE A 34 -63.91 89.68 -34.76
CA PHE A 34 -63.44 88.87 -35.89
C PHE A 34 -62.55 87.70 -35.48
N ARG A 35 -61.67 87.89 -34.50
CA ARG A 35 -60.67 86.87 -34.14
C ARG A 35 -61.19 85.92 -33.06
N HIS A 36 -61.95 86.44 -32.11
CA HIS A 36 -62.44 85.65 -30.97
C HIS A 36 -63.95 85.38 -31.01
N GLY A 37 -64.70 85.96 -31.95
CA GLY A 37 -66.15 85.74 -32.08
C GLY A 37 -66.97 86.28 -30.89
N ILE A 38 -66.40 87.18 -30.07
CA ILE A 38 -67.06 87.76 -28.90
C ILE A 38 -67.70 89.08 -29.34
N THR A 39 -69.01 89.24 -29.10
CA THR A 39 -69.68 90.52 -29.35
C THR A 39 -69.13 91.61 -28.42
N PRO A 40 -68.48 92.66 -28.95
CA PRO A 40 -67.90 93.70 -28.11
C PRO A 40 -69.02 94.48 -27.41
N THR A 41 -68.90 94.66 -26.09
CA THR A 41 -69.78 95.50 -25.28
C THR A 41 -68.97 96.62 -24.64
N ALA A 42 -69.60 97.77 -24.38
CA ALA A 42 -68.91 98.93 -23.81
C ALA A 42 -68.14 98.60 -22.51
N ASN A 43 -68.72 97.73 -21.66
CA ASN A 43 -68.09 97.29 -20.42
C ASN A 43 -66.84 96.42 -20.67
N LYS A 44 -66.91 95.45 -21.59
CA LYS A 44 -65.75 94.60 -21.94
C LYS A 44 -64.61 95.41 -22.57
N LEU A 45 -64.93 96.32 -23.48
CA LEU A 45 -63.94 97.21 -24.09
C LEU A 45 -63.20 98.04 -23.05
N TYR A 46 -63.95 98.62 -22.10
CA TYR A 46 -63.36 99.40 -21.02
C TYR A 46 -62.45 98.54 -20.13
N GLN A 47 -62.85 97.29 -19.80
CA GLN A 47 -62.06 96.38 -18.98
C GLN A 47 -60.71 96.01 -19.60
N TYR A 48 -60.66 95.85 -20.93
CA TYR A 48 -59.43 95.51 -21.65
C TYR A 48 -58.55 96.74 -21.95
N VAL A 49 -59.12 97.88 -22.32
CA VAL A 49 -58.36 99.07 -22.74
C VAL A 49 -57.97 99.98 -21.57
N ARG A 50 -58.85 100.13 -20.56
CA ARG A 50 -58.67 100.96 -19.35
C ARG A 50 -58.10 102.36 -19.60
N LYS A 51 -58.54 103.04 -20.67
CA LYS A 51 -58.15 104.43 -21.03
C LYS A 51 -59.36 105.26 -21.46
N GLY A 52 -59.39 106.55 -21.13
CA GLY A 52 -60.45 107.49 -21.54
C GLY A 52 -61.67 107.56 -20.61
N SER A 53 -62.63 108.42 -20.95
CA SER A 53 -63.89 108.58 -20.20
C SER A 53 -64.88 107.44 -20.49
N MET A 54 -65.84 107.23 -19.59
CA MET A 54 -66.88 106.20 -19.74
C MET A 54 -67.76 106.32 -21.00
N SER A 55 -67.84 107.49 -21.65
CA SER A 55 -68.61 107.67 -22.89
C SER A 55 -67.85 107.23 -24.16
N THR A 56 -66.51 107.14 -24.10
CA THR A 56 -65.65 106.87 -25.26
C THR A 56 -65.81 105.45 -25.83
N PRO A 57 -65.90 104.37 -25.02
CA PRO A 57 -66.13 103.01 -25.53
C PRO A 57 -67.47 102.86 -26.24
N THR A 58 -68.52 103.53 -25.75
CA THR A 58 -69.88 103.44 -26.32
C THR A 58 -69.96 104.11 -27.69
N GLU A 59 -69.35 105.29 -27.85
CA GLU A 59 -69.27 105.98 -29.15
C GLU A 59 -68.44 105.19 -30.17
N ALA A 60 -67.30 104.64 -29.75
CA ALA A 60 -66.45 103.83 -30.63
C ALA A 60 -67.14 102.53 -31.06
N LEU A 61 -67.89 101.89 -30.15
CA LEU A 61 -68.70 100.71 -30.45
C LEU A 61 -69.82 101.01 -31.44
N ALA A 62 -70.54 102.12 -31.25
CA ALA A 62 -71.61 102.54 -32.17
C ALA A 62 -71.06 102.78 -33.59
N LYS A 63 -69.96 103.54 -33.69
CA LYS A 63 -69.27 103.78 -34.97
C LYS A 63 -68.75 102.49 -35.61
N PHE A 64 -68.19 101.57 -34.83
CA PHE A 64 -67.74 100.26 -35.34
C PHE A 64 -68.88 99.47 -35.96
N TRP A 65 -70.05 99.41 -35.31
CA TRP A 65 -71.21 98.71 -35.86
C TRP A 65 -71.78 99.41 -37.09
N ASP A 66 -71.78 100.75 -37.13
CA ASP A 66 -72.19 101.51 -38.30
C ASP A 66 -71.25 101.27 -39.50
N GLU A 67 -69.94 101.29 -39.28
CA GLU A 67 -68.93 100.97 -40.30
C GLU A 67 -69.00 99.50 -40.76
N LEU A 68 -69.27 98.57 -39.84
CA LEU A 68 -69.40 97.15 -40.17
C LEU A 68 -70.68 96.92 -41.00
N ARG A 69 -71.79 97.56 -40.64
CA ARG A 69 -73.04 97.47 -41.40
C ARG A 69 -72.94 98.12 -42.77
N SER A 70 -72.21 99.23 -42.90
CA SER A 70 -72.00 99.86 -44.21
C SER A 70 -71.09 99.01 -45.11
N LYS A 71 -70.04 98.38 -44.57
CA LYS A 71 -69.14 97.49 -45.32
C LYS A 71 -69.75 96.12 -45.65
N ALA A 72 -70.66 95.62 -44.82
CA ALA A 72 -71.35 94.35 -45.04
C ALA A 72 -72.57 94.47 -45.99
N ARG A 73 -73.01 95.70 -46.30
CA ARG A 73 -73.97 95.94 -47.37
C ARG A 73 -73.28 95.74 -48.71
N ILE A 74 -73.62 94.64 -49.39
CA ILE A 74 -73.39 94.50 -50.83
C ILE A 74 -74.46 95.33 -51.53
N GLU A 75 -74.31 96.65 -51.51
CA GLU A 75 -75.04 97.52 -52.44
C GLU A 75 -74.21 97.65 -53.71
N ILE A 76 -74.79 97.21 -54.84
CA ILE A 76 -74.22 97.45 -56.17
C ILE A 76 -74.42 98.93 -56.47
N ASP A 77 -73.53 99.78 -55.96
CA ASP A 77 -73.63 101.23 -56.13
C ASP A 77 -73.04 101.65 -57.48
N HIS A 78 -73.77 101.33 -58.55
CA HIS A 78 -73.54 101.89 -59.88
C HIS A 78 -74.65 102.92 -60.17
N PRO A 79 -74.31 104.18 -60.48
CA PRO A 79 -75.29 105.27 -60.60
C PRO A 79 -76.28 105.09 -61.77
N ASP A 80 -75.96 104.26 -62.77
CA ASP A 80 -76.80 104.05 -63.96
C ASP A 80 -77.66 102.77 -63.94
N LEU A 81 -77.73 102.02 -62.82
CA LEU A 81 -78.48 100.76 -62.75
C LEU A 81 -79.84 100.94 -62.03
N PRO A 82 -80.98 100.53 -62.63
CA PRO A 82 -82.30 100.53 -61.98
C PRO A 82 -82.31 99.74 -60.67
N ALA A 83 -83.01 100.25 -59.65
CA ALA A 83 -83.06 99.66 -58.31
C ALA A 83 -83.54 98.18 -58.33
N ASP A 84 -84.52 97.86 -59.18
CA ASP A 84 -85.07 96.51 -59.32
C ASP A 84 -84.06 95.50 -59.88
N LEU A 85 -83.10 95.93 -60.71
CA LEU A 85 -82.05 95.04 -61.20
C LEU A 85 -80.96 94.79 -60.14
N LYS A 86 -80.70 95.79 -59.28
CA LYS A 86 -79.75 95.66 -58.17
C LYS A 86 -80.24 94.65 -57.14
N THR A 87 -81.53 94.66 -56.80
CA THR A 87 -82.13 93.71 -55.84
C THR A 87 -82.07 92.28 -56.37
N VAL A 88 -82.47 92.05 -57.62
CA VAL A 88 -82.43 90.73 -58.26
C VAL A 88 -81.00 90.19 -58.37
N ALA A 89 -80.02 91.03 -58.75
CA ALA A 89 -78.61 90.63 -58.81
C ALA A 89 -78.04 90.30 -57.42
N ALA A 90 -78.39 91.08 -56.39
CA ALA A 90 -77.96 90.82 -55.02
C ALA A 90 -78.55 89.50 -54.48
N GLU A 91 -79.83 89.21 -54.76
CA GLU A 91 -80.48 87.95 -54.39
C GLU A 91 -79.86 86.74 -55.09
N ALA A 92 -79.54 86.85 -56.38
CA ALA A 92 -78.86 85.80 -57.14
C ALA A 92 -77.44 85.51 -56.63
N ILE A 93 -76.66 86.55 -56.32
CA ILE A 93 -75.32 86.39 -55.73
C ILE A 93 -75.42 85.79 -54.32
N ALA A 94 -76.39 86.22 -53.52
CA ALA A 94 -76.62 85.68 -52.18
C ALA A 94 -77.03 84.20 -52.21
N SER A 95 -77.87 83.79 -53.17
CA SER A 95 -78.28 82.39 -53.33
C SER A 95 -77.09 81.53 -53.80
N LEU A 96 -76.31 81.99 -54.77
CA LEU A 96 -75.13 81.31 -55.26
C LEU A 96 -74.09 81.15 -54.14
N TRP A 97 -73.84 82.21 -53.36
CA TRP A 97 -72.95 82.16 -52.21
C TRP A 97 -73.44 81.16 -51.15
N ARG A 98 -74.74 81.16 -50.83
CA ARG A 98 -75.33 80.22 -49.87
C ARG A 98 -75.15 78.78 -50.34
N GLN A 99 -75.45 78.50 -51.61
CA GLN A 99 -75.32 77.17 -52.20
C GLN A 99 -73.86 76.71 -52.24
N ALA A 100 -72.94 77.57 -52.67
CA ALA A 100 -71.50 77.28 -52.67
C ALA A 100 -70.95 77.04 -51.25
N THR A 101 -71.44 77.79 -50.25
CA THR A 101 -71.04 77.61 -48.86
C THR A 101 -71.59 76.31 -48.28
N GLU A 102 -72.82 75.93 -48.66
CA GLU A 102 -73.44 74.67 -48.23
C GLU A 102 -72.74 73.46 -48.85
N THR A 103 -72.41 73.50 -50.15
CA THR A 103 -71.63 72.43 -50.80
C THR A 103 -70.23 72.32 -50.21
N ALA A 104 -69.53 73.44 -49.99
CA ALA A 104 -68.20 73.43 -49.38
C ALA A 104 -68.22 72.87 -47.93
N ARG A 105 -69.28 73.17 -47.15
CA ARG A 105 -69.45 72.57 -45.82
C ARG A 105 -69.70 71.07 -45.90
N GLY A 106 -70.55 70.61 -46.82
CA GLY A 106 -70.81 69.19 -47.05
C GLY A 106 -69.55 68.41 -47.45
N GLU A 107 -68.76 68.94 -48.39
CA GLU A 107 -67.47 68.35 -48.80
C GLU A 107 -66.48 68.30 -47.64
N LEU A 108 -66.40 69.37 -46.85
CA LEU A 108 -65.51 69.45 -45.70
C LEU A 108 -65.91 68.48 -44.58
N ASP A 109 -67.20 68.27 -44.35
CA ASP A 109 -67.68 67.27 -43.39
C ASP A 109 -67.45 65.84 -43.89
N ALA A 110 -67.58 65.59 -45.20
CA ALA A 110 -67.21 64.30 -45.81
C ALA A 110 -65.71 64.00 -45.63
N ILE A 111 -64.83 64.96 -45.94
CA ILE A 111 -63.38 64.81 -45.74
C ILE A 111 -63.04 64.59 -44.26
N ARG A 112 -63.72 65.29 -43.33
CA ARG A 112 -63.53 65.07 -41.89
C ARG A 112 -63.90 63.66 -41.47
N LEU A 113 -65.03 63.14 -41.95
CA LEU A 113 -65.47 61.78 -41.65
C LEU A 113 -64.49 60.74 -42.19
N GLU A 114 -64.03 60.90 -43.44
CA GLU A 114 -63.01 60.02 -44.03
C GLU A 114 -61.68 60.08 -43.28
N ALA A 115 -61.22 61.28 -42.90
CA ALA A 115 -59.99 61.45 -42.14
C ALA A 115 -60.11 60.80 -40.75
N GLN A 116 -61.27 60.92 -40.09
CA GLN A 116 -61.53 60.28 -38.81
C GLN A 116 -61.58 58.76 -38.94
N ALA A 117 -62.21 58.22 -39.99
CA ALA A 117 -62.23 56.78 -40.27
C ALA A 117 -60.82 56.23 -40.53
N LYS A 118 -60.02 56.92 -41.36
CA LYS A 118 -58.61 56.55 -41.62
C LYS A 118 -57.76 56.62 -40.35
N ALA A 119 -57.96 57.63 -39.51
CA ALA A 119 -57.26 57.75 -38.23
C ALA A 119 -57.63 56.61 -37.26
N GLN A 120 -58.91 56.25 -37.16
CA GLN A 120 -59.35 55.12 -36.35
C GLN A 120 -58.78 53.80 -36.88
N GLN A 121 -58.80 53.58 -38.19
CA GLN A 121 -58.22 52.38 -38.79
C GLN A 121 -56.71 52.28 -38.53
N ALA A 122 -55.97 53.39 -38.72
CA ALA A 122 -54.54 53.43 -38.40
C ALA A 122 -54.25 53.17 -36.91
N GLN A 123 -55.10 53.66 -36.00
CA GLN A 123 -54.98 53.36 -34.57
C GLN A 123 -55.25 51.88 -34.25
N HIS A 124 -56.24 51.28 -34.89
CA HIS A 124 -56.51 49.85 -34.76
C HIS A 124 -55.36 48.99 -35.29
N ASP A 125 -54.83 49.32 -36.46
CA ASP A 125 -53.70 48.62 -37.07
C ASP A 125 -52.43 48.77 -36.21
N ALA A 126 -52.15 49.96 -35.69
CA ALA A 126 -51.05 50.19 -34.77
C ALA A 126 -51.20 49.40 -33.46
N ALA A 127 -52.40 49.35 -32.88
CA ALA A 127 -52.67 48.55 -31.68
C ALA A 127 -52.54 47.04 -31.95
N ALA A 128 -52.96 46.58 -33.13
CA ALA A 128 -52.80 45.19 -33.55
C ALA A 128 -51.31 44.83 -33.73
N ALA A 129 -50.54 45.69 -34.39
CA ALA A 129 -49.10 45.53 -34.56
C ALA A 129 -48.36 45.50 -33.21
N LEU A 130 -48.71 46.40 -32.28
CA LEU A 130 -48.14 46.40 -30.92
C LEU A 130 -48.41 45.08 -30.17
N ARG A 131 -49.65 44.57 -30.22
CA ARG A 131 -49.99 43.27 -29.62
C ARG A 131 -49.20 42.12 -30.24
N GLN A 132 -49.01 42.12 -31.56
CA GLN A 132 -48.19 41.12 -32.23
C GLN A 132 -46.73 41.20 -31.80
N THR A 133 -46.18 42.41 -31.66
CA THR A 133 -44.80 42.59 -31.16
C THR A 133 -44.65 42.14 -29.72
N GLU A 134 -45.61 42.44 -28.84
CA GLU A 134 -45.59 42.00 -27.45
C GLU A 134 -45.67 40.47 -27.34
N GLN A 135 -46.52 39.83 -28.14
CA GLN A 135 -46.60 38.37 -28.22
C GLN A 135 -45.31 37.76 -28.74
N ALA A 136 -44.74 38.31 -29.82
CA ALA A 136 -43.47 37.86 -30.37
C ALA A 136 -42.33 38.00 -29.35
N GLU A 137 -42.25 39.12 -28.63
CA GLU A 137 -41.28 39.31 -27.55
C GLU A 137 -41.47 38.32 -26.41
N ALA A 138 -42.71 38.04 -25.99
CA ALA A 138 -42.98 37.06 -24.94
C ALA A 138 -42.56 35.64 -25.37
N THR A 139 -42.86 35.24 -26.61
CA THR A 139 -42.41 33.95 -27.16
C THR A 139 -40.88 33.88 -27.26
N LEU A 140 -40.21 34.97 -27.65
CA LEU A 140 -38.76 35.01 -27.75
C LEU A 140 -38.10 34.99 -26.37
N ARG A 141 -38.70 35.61 -25.35
CA ARG A 141 -38.21 35.54 -23.95
C ARG A 141 -38.34 34.12 -23.40
N THR A 142 -39.46 33.44 -23.63
CA THR A 142 -39.66 32.05 -23.18
C THR A 142 -38.70 31.10 -23.87
N GLN A 143 -38.57 31.16 -25.20
CA GLN A 143 -37.59 30.37 -25.95
C GLN A 143 -36.15 30.62 -25.51
N LYS A 144 -35.77 31.87 -25.22
CA LYS A 144 -34.44 32.17 -24.66
C LYS A 144 -34.25 31.53 -23.29
N SER A 145 -35.25 31.60 -22.41
CA SER A 145 -35.15 30.96 -21.10
C SER A 145 -35.02 29.44 -21.21
N GLU A 146 -35.81 28.80 -22.07
CA GLU A 146 -35.72 27.36 -22.35
C GLU A 146 -34.36 26.98 -22.92
N ALA A 147 -33.84 27.75 -23.89
CA ALA A 147 -32.51 27.53 -24.45
C ALA A 147 -31.41 27.64 -23.38
N THR A 148 -31.49 28.62 -22.48
CA THR A 148 -30.52 28.74 -21.37
C THR A 148 -30.63 27.60 -20.37
N GLN A 149 -31.83 27.10 -20.09
CA GLN A 149 -32.04 25.94 -19.21
C GLN A 149 -31.47 24.67 -19.84
N LEU A 150 -31.77 24.41 -21.11
CA LEU A 150 -31.22 23.27 -21.86
C LEU A 150 -29.70 23.33 -21.96
N GLN A 151 -29.12 24.52 -22.13
CA GLN A 151 -27.67 24.69 -22.14
C GLN A 151 -27.06 24.33 -20.77
N ALA A 152 -27.68 24.78 -19.67
CA ALA A 152 -27.24 24.45 -18.31
C ALA A 152 -27.36 22.95 -18.01
N GLU A 153 -28.45 22.30 -18.43
CA GLU A 153 -28.63 20.86 -18.32
C GLU A 153 -27.59 20.08 -19.13
N LEU A 154 -27.30 20.52 -20.36
CA LEU A 154 -26.28 19.91 -21.21
C LEU A 154 -24.88 20.02 -20.58
N ASP A 155 -24.55 21.17 -20.00
CA ASP A 155 -23.26 21.37 -19.33
C ASP A 155 -23.17 20.55 -18.03
N ALA A 156 -24.26 20.42 -17.27
CA ALA A 156 -24.32 19.52 -16.12
C ALA A 156 -24.10 18.05 -16.53
N LEU A 157 -24.79 17.58 -17.57
CA LEU A 157 -24.62 16.22 -18.11
C LEU A 157 -23.20 15.98 -18.63
N ARG A 158 -22.56 16.99 -19.25
CA ARG A 158 -21.16 16.90 -19.68
C ARG A 158 -20.20 16.76 -18.50
N LEU A 159 -20.44 17.49 -17.41
CA LEU A 159 -19.64 17.39 -16.18
C LEU A 159 -19.82 16.01 -15.54
N GLU A 160 -21.04 15.51 -15.43
CA GLU A 160 -21.32 14.16 -14.92
C GLU A 160 -20.67 13.09 -15.80
N HIS A 161 -20.74 13.24 -17.12
CA HIS A 161 -20.10 12.33 -18.06
C HIS A 161 -18.57 12.34 -17.91
N ALA A 162 -17.95 13.51 -17.80
CA ALA A 162 -16.52 13.64 -17.56
C ALA A 162 -16.11 13.00 -16.22
N ALA A 163 -16.89 13.19 -15.16
CA ALA A 163 -16.64 12.60 -13.84
C ALA A 163 -16.75 11.06 -13.86
N THR A 164 -17.79 10.53 -14.53
CA THR A 164 -17.96 9.07 -14.68
C THR A 164 -16.86 8.44 -15.53
N GLN A 165 -16.43 9.11 -16.61
CA GLN A 165 -15.27 8.69 -17.41
C GLN A 165 -13.97 8.70 -16.59
N ALA A 166 -13.72 9.75 -15.80
CA ALA A 166 -12.54 9.83 -14.94
C ALA A 166 -12.50 8.67 -13.93
N ARG A 167 -13.64 8.37 -13.29
CA ARG A 167 -13.78 7.24 -12.37
C ARG A 167 -13.56 5.89 -13.06
N LEU A 168 -14.07 5.73 -14.27
CA LEU A 168 -13.86 4.51 -15.06
C LEU A 168 -12.36 4.31 -15.37
N ASN A 169 -11.67 5.37 -15.81
CA ASN A 169 -10.24 5.34 -16.07
C ASN A 169 -9.45 5.01 -14.80
N GLU A 170 -9.82 5.56 -13.65
CA GLU A 170 -9.18 5.24 -12.37
C GLU A 170 -9.38 3.77 -11.98
N ILE A 171 -10.58 3.23 -12.12
CA ILE A 171 -10.83 1.81 -11.85
C ILE A 171 -10.03 0.92 -12.81
N GLN A 172 -9.89 1.30 -14.07
CA GLN A 172 -9.08 0.57 -15.04
C GLN A 172 -7.59 0.57 -14.67
N THR A 173 -7.03 1.70 -14.23
CA THR A 173 -5.63 1.76 -13.80
C THR A 173 -5.41 0.96 -12.52
N GLN A 174 -6.34 1.02 -11.56
CA GLN A 174 -6.32 0.19 -10.35
C GLN A 174 -6.38 -1.31 -10.70
N LEU A 175 -7.26 -1.71 -11.63
CA LEU A 175 -7.37 -3.10 -12.07
C LEU A 175 -6.08 -3.57 -12.74
N ALA A 176 -5.50 -2.77 -13.64
CA ALA A 176 -4.22 -3.08 -14.29
C ALA A 176 -3.08 -3.20 -13.26
N GLY A 177 -3.04 -2.30 -12.27
CA GLY A 177 -2.08 -2.35 -11.17
C GLY A 177 -2.23 -3.63 -10.33
N ALA A 178 -3.46 -3.98 -9.94
CA ALA A 178 -3.75 -5.20 -9.18
C ALA A 178 -3.39 -6.48 -9.96
N GLN A 179 -3.66 -6.51 -11.27
CA GLN A 179 -3.27 -7.63 -12.14
C GLN A 179 -1.74 -7.78 -12.22
N ALA A 180 -1.01 -6.67 -12.37
CA ALA A 180 0.45 -6.69 -12.39
C ALA A 180 1.03 -7.19 -11.06
N GLN A 181 0.49 -6.73 -9.92
CA GLN A 181 0.89 -7.19 -8.59
C GLN A 181 0.60 -8.69 -8.40
N LEU A 182 -0.57 -9.17 -8.83
CA LEU A 182 -0.91 -10.59 -8.76
C LEU A 182 0.07 -11.44 -9.59
N GLN A 183 0.40 -11.01 -10.81
CA GLN A 183 1.37 -11.71 -11.65
C GLN A 183 2.77 -11.72 -11.02
N LEU A 184 3.22 -10.62 -10.42
CA LEU A 184 4.50 -10.56 -9.70
C LEU A 184 4.50 -11.49 -8.49
N ALA A 185 3.44 -11.48 -7.69
CA ALA A 185 3.28 -12.37 -6.54
C ALA A 185 3.27 -13.85 -6.95
N GLN A 186 2.56 -14.20 -8.02
CA GLN A 186 2.56 -15.56 -8.59
C GLN A 186 3.96 -15.98 -9.03
N LYS A 187 4.68 -15.13 -9.77
CA LYS A 187 6.07 -15.40 -10.17
C LYS A 187 7.00 -15.58 -8.97
N GLY A 188 6.88 -14.70 -7.98
CA GLY A 188 7.65 -14.79 -6.73
C GLY A 188 7.39 -16.10 -5.98
N PHE A 189 6.10 -16.44 -5.79
CA PHE A 189 5.69 -17.68 -5.15
C PHE A 189 6.20 -18.93 -5.90
N HIS A 190 6.13 -18.95 -7.23
CA HIS A 190 6.68 -20.06 -8.02
C HIS A 190 8.19 -20.20 -7.86
N ALA A 191 8.93 -19.08 -7.81
CA ALA A 191 10.37 -19.10 -7.59
C ALA A 191 10.72 -19.58 -6.17
N GLU A 192 9.99 -19.14 -5.15
CA GLU A 192 10.15 -19.61 -3.77
C GLU A 192 9.83 -21.10 -3.64
N LEU A 193 8.76 -21.57 -4.28
CA LEU A 193 8.39 -22.98 -4.30
C LEU A 193 9.46 -23.84 -4.99
N ALA A 194 10.05 -23.36 -6.08
CA ALA A 194 11.17 -24.04 -6.74
C ALA A 194 12.40 -24.15 -5.82
N ARG A 195 12.80 -23.04 -5.18
CA ARG A 195 13.90 -23.02 -4.20
C ARG A 195 13.64 -23.94 -3.01
N ALA A 196 12.41 -23.98 -2.50
CA ALA A 196 12.02 -24.87 -1.41
C ALA A 196 12.11 -26.35 -1.82
N ARG A 197 11.70 -26.68 -3.06
CA ARG A 197 11.85 -28.03 -3.61
C ARG A 197 13.31 -28.43 -3.77
N GLU A 198 14.15 -27.56 -4.32
CA GLU A 198 15.59 -27.81 -4.46
C GLU A 198 16.27 -28.01 -3.10
N SER A 199 15.95 -27.18 -2.10
CA SER A 199 16.52 -27.32 -0.76
C SER A 199 16.06 -28.60 -0.06
N ALA A 200 14.80 -29.00 -0.23
CA ALA A 200 14.25 -30.26 0.26
C ALA A 200 14.94 -31.46 -0.41
N GLN A 201 15.08 -31.46 -1.74
CA GLN A 201 15.79 -32.50 -2.48
C GLN A 201 17.27 -32.61 -2.05
N ALA A 202 17.95 -31.48 -1.85
CA ALA A 202 19.32 -31.47 -1.37
C ALA A 202 19.43 -32.01 0.07
N ALA A 203 18.47 -31.70 0.95
CA ALA A 203 18.41 -32.24 2.31
C ALA A 203 18.15 -33.75 2.31
N GLU A 204 17.21 -34.22 1.50
CA GLU A 204 16.94 -35.65 1.30
C GLU A 204 18.18 -36.38 0.76
N GLY A 205 18.87 -35.80 -0.23
CA GLY A 205 20.12 -36.34 -0.77
C GLY A 205 21.22 -36.45 0.29
N ARG A 206 21.39 -35.43 1.15
CA ARG A 206 22.33 -35.48 2.29
C ARG A 206 21.93 -36.57 3.30
N ALA A 207 20.66 -36.66 3.65
CA ALA A 207 20.14 -37.66 4.59
C ALA A 207 20.33 -39.09 4.04
N ALA A 208 20.05 -39.31 2.76
CA ALA A 208 20.26 -40.58 2.09
C ALA A 208 21.76 -40.96 2.04
N ALA A 209 22.65 -39.99 1.78
CA ALA A 209 24.09 -40.21 1.81
C ALA A 209 24.60 -40.54 3.22
N SER A 210 24.16 -39.80 4.25
CA SER A 210 24.50 -40.12 5.64
C SER A 210 23.96 -41.48 6.07
N HIS A 211 22.75 -41.84 5.64
CA HIS A 211 22.17 -43.15 5.92
C HIS A 211 22.98 -44.28 5.28
N LYS A 212 23.38 -44.14 4.00
CA LYS A 212 24.27 -45.11 3.33
C LYS A 212 25.60 -45.26 4.05
N ARG A 213 26.22 -44.15 4.46
CA ARG A 213 27.47 -44.17 5.23
C ARG A 213 27.31 -44.90 6.56
N ALA A 214 26.26 -44.59 7.31
CA ALA A 214 25.98 -45.27 8.58
C ALA A 214 25.78 -46.78 8.39
N LEU A 215 25.09 -47.22 7.32
CA LEU A 215 24.94 -48.64 7.01
C LEU A 215 26.29 -49.32 6.69
N LEU A 216 27.18 -48.65 5.96
CA LEU A 216 28.52 -49.16 5.68
C LEU A 216 29.38 -49.23 6.94
N ASP A 217 29.32 -48.22 7.81
CA ASP A 217 30.05 -48.20 9.08
C ASP A 217 29.56 -49.34 10.00
N ILE A 218 28.24 -49.58 10.08
CA ILE A 218 27.65 -50.72 10.81
C ILE A 218 28.15 -52.06 10.25
N GLU A 219 28.22 -52.21 8.93
CA GLU A 219 28.71 -53.44 8.32
C GLU A 219 30.21 -53.66 8.56
N GLN A 220 31.01 -52.60 8.50
CA GLN A 220 32.43 -52.65 8.86
C GLN A 220 32.62 -53.03 10.33
N GLU A 221 31.84 -52.44 11.24
CA GLU A 221 31.84 -52.80 12.66
C GLU A 221 31.43 -54.26 12.87
N ARG A 222 30.41 -54.75 12.17
CA ARG A 222 30.01 -56.16 12.23
C ARG A 222 31.13 -57.08 11.77
N GLN A 223 31.78 -56.79 10.66
CA GLN A 223 32.92 -57.57 10.17
C GLN A 223 34.11 -57.52 11.12
N ALA A 224 34.39 -56.36 11.72
CA ALA A 224 35.44 -56.21 12.72
C ALA A 224 35.14 -57.03 13.99
N ARG A 225 33.88 -57.02 14.47
CA ARG A 225 33.43 -57.86 15.59
C ARG A 225 33.60 -59.34 15.29
N VAL A 226 33.14 -59.82 14.12
CA VAL A 226 33.31 -61.22 13.71
C VAL A 226 34.79 -61.63 13.63
N LYS A 227 35.68 -60.73 13.16
CA LYS A 227 37.13 -60.98 13.15
C LYS A 227 37.70 -61.03 14.57
N ALA A 228 37.29 -60.11 15.44
CA ALA A 228 37.69 -60.10 16.85
C ALA A 228 37.23 -61.36 17.57
N ASP A 229 35.98 -61.78 17.40
CA ASP A 229 35.42 -63.01 17.99
C ASP A 229 36.26 -64.23 17.56
N LYS A 230 36.55 -64.37 16.27
CA LYS A 230 37.45 -65.43 15.75
C LYS A 230 38.82 -65.40 16.40
N LEU A 231 39.44 -64.22 16.53
CA LEU A 231 40.74 -64.08 17.20
C LEU A 231 40.64 -64.49 18.67
N THR A 232 39.58 -64.08 19.39
CA THR A 232 39.38 -64.48 20.79
C THR A 232 39.20 -65.99 20.93
N ASP A 233 38.47 -66.65 20.03
CA ASP A 233 38.30 -68.10 20.05
C ASP A 233 39.62 -68.83 19.72
N THR A 234 40.42 -68.31 18.78
CA THR A 234 41.77 -68.85 18.53
C THR A 234 42.67 -68.70 19.76
N LEU A 235 42.70 -67.54 20.41
CA LEU A 235 43.49 -67.32 21.63
C LEU A 235 42.99 -68.20 22.78
N ARG A 236 41.67 -68.35 22.97
CA ARG A 236 41.09 -69.29 23.95
C ARG A 236 41.54 -70.72 23.68
N SER A 237 41.55 -71.15 22.42
CA SER A 237 42.04 -72.49 22.06
C SER A 237 43.54 -72.66 22.33
N GLN A 238 44.35 -71.62 22.07
CA GLN A 238 45.79 -71.64 22.36
C GLN A 238 46.07 -71.67 23.87
N VAL A 239 45.34 -70.89 24.67
CA VAL A 239 45.43 -70.92 26.13
C VAL A 239 45.02 -72.29 26.65
N ALA A 240 43.90 -72.85 26.20
CA ALA A 240 43.48 -74.20 26.59
C ALA A 240 44.53 -75.27 26.24
N GLN A 241 45.17 -75.16 25.07
CA GLN A 241 46.29 -76.04 24.69
C GLN A 241 47.53 -75.83 25.57
N ALA A 242 47.88 -74.59 25.88
CA ALA A 242 49.01 -74.27 26.76
C ALA A 242 48.76 -74.78 28.19
N ASP A 243 47.55 -74.60 28.72
CA ASP A 243 47.13 -75.14 30.02
C ASP A 243 47.18 -76.67 30.01
N GLN A 244 46.70 -77.32 28.94
CA GLN A 244 46.80 -78.77 28.80
C GLN A 244 48.26 -79.24 28.76
N ARG A 245 49.14 -78.51 28.06
CA ARG A 245 50.59 -78.78 28.05
C ARG A 245 51.20 -78.58 29.44
N SER A 246 50.86 -77.51 30.15
CA SER A 246 51.32 -77.27 31.53
C SER A 246 50.90 -78.41 32.44
N ARG A 247 49.62 -78.82 32.40
CA ARG A 247 49.12 -79.96 33.17
C ARG A 247 49.83 -81.27 32.81
N GLN A 248 50.10 -81.52 31.53
CA GLN A 248 50.88 -82.68 31.11
C GLN A 248 52.31 -82.64 31.66
N MET A 249 52.98 -81.49 31.60
CA MET A 249 54.31 -81.31 32.16
C MET A 249 54.31 -81.44 33.69
N GLU A 250 53.30 -80.91 34.38
CA GLU A 250 53.10 -81.08 35.82
C GLU A 250 52.89 -82.55 36.20
N LEU A 251 52.10 -83.31 35.43
CA LEU A 251 51.94 -84.74 35.62
C LEU A 251 53.25 -85.49 35.42
N VAL A 252 54.00 -85.20 34.35
CA VAL A 252 55.33 -85.79 34.11
C VAL A 252 56.31 -85.42 35.22
N HIS A 253 56.30 -84.16 35.67
CA HIS A 253 57.11 -83.73 36.81
C HIS A 253 56.70 -84.46 38.10
N ALA A 254 55.41 -84.62 38.38
CA ALA A 254 54.94 -85.39 39.53
C ALA A 254 55.35 -86.87 39.44
N GLU A 255 55.28 -87.48 38.25
CA GLU A 255 55.78 -88.85 38.00
C GLU A 255 57.30 -88.96 38.19
N LEU A 256 58.08 -87.99 37.73
CA LEU A 256 59.53 -87.96 37.95
C LEU A 256 59.88 -87.73 39.42
N MET A 257 59.17 -86.83 40.10
CA MET A 257 59.34 -86.57 41.54
C MET A 257 59.01 -87.81 42.36
N THR A 258 57.89 -88.49 42.08
CA THR A 258 57.56 -89.76 42.75
C THR A 258 58.61 -90.84 42.49
N LYS A 259 59.12 -90.99 41.25
CA LYS A 259 60.25 -91.88 40.95
C LYS A 259 61.51 -91.52 41.75
N LEU A 260 61.86 -90.23 41.82
CA LEU A 260 63.00 -89.75 42.60
C LEU A 260 62.82 -90.00 44.09
N THR A 261 61.62 -89.79 44.64
CA THR A 261 61.31 -90.11 46.04
C THR A 261 61.46 -91.61 46.30
N VAL A 262 60.93 -92.47 45.42
CA VAL A 262 61.11 -93.94 45.54
C VAL A 262 62.59 -94.34 45.44
N GLN A 263 63.36 -93.73 44.53
CA GLN A 263 64.81 -93.97 44.44
C GLN A 263 65.55 -93.48 45.68
N HIS A 264 65.17 -92.33 46.22
CA HIS A 264 65.74 -91.78 47.45
C HIS A 264 65.44 -92.69 48.64
N ASP A 265 64.20 -93.14 48.80
CA ASP A 265 63.79 -94.08 49.85
C ASP A 265 64.51 -95.43 49.71
N ALA A 266 64.67 -95.94 48.48
CA ALA A 266 65.46 -97.14 48.21
C ALA A 266 66.95 -96.95 48.54
N ALA A 267 67.53 -95.78 48.23
CA ALA A 267 68.90 -95.44 48.60
C ALA A 267 69.06 -95.34 50.12
N LEU A 268 68.13 -94.70 50.82
CA LEU A 268 68.09 -94.65 52.29
C LEU A 268 67.99 -96.05 52.90
N ALA A 269 67.15 -96.93 52.34
CA ALA A 269 67.04 -98.32 52.77
C ALA A 269 68.36 -99.09 52.54
N SER A 270 69.02 -98.90 51.39
CA SER A 270 70.33 -99.52 51.11
C SER A 270 71.44 -99.01 52.02
N LEU A 271 71.40 -97.73 52.39
CA LEU A 271 72.36 -97.13 53.33
C LEU A 271 72.10 -97.59 54.77
N ALA A 272 70.84 -97.79 55.14
CA ALA A 272 70.48 -98.43 56.41
C ALA A 272 70.97 -99.88 56.46
N GLN A 273 70.82 -100.64 55.37
CA GLN A 273 71.38 -101.99 55.24
C GLN A 273 72.91 -101.98 55.31
N ALA A 274 73.58 -101.06 54.62
CA ALA A 274 75.04 -100.91 54.66
C ALA A 274 75.54 -100.55 56.07
N LYS A 275 74.87 -99.61 56.77
CA LYS A 275 75.17 -99.29 58.18
C LYS A 275 74.94 -100.48 59.11
N GLN A 276 73.92 -101.30 58.85
CA GLN A 276 73.65 -102.49 59.63
C GLN A 276 74.71 -103.58 59.37
N ALA A 277 75.17 -103.73 58.12
CA ALA A 277 76.30 -104.60 57.77
C ALA A 277 77.63 -104.10 58.38
N GLU A 278 77.86 -102.80 58.41
CA GLU A 278 79.02 -102.18 59.08
C GLU A 278 78.99 -102.47 60.58
N ARG A 279 77.85 -102.29 61.25
CA ARG A 279 77.68 -102.67 62.67
C ARG A 279 78.02 -104.14 62.91
N LEU A 280 77.45 -105.04 62.12
CA LEU A 280 77.75 -106.47 62.22
C LEU A 280 79.23 -106.78 61.98
N SER A 281 79.87 -106.10 61.01
CA SER A 281 81.30 -106.25 60.75
C SER A 281 82.16 -105.69 61.90
N THR A 282 81.76 -104.59 62.55
CA THR A 282 82.47 -104.04 63.71
C THR A 282 82.34 -104.94 64.93
N GLU A 283 81.17 -105.56 65.14
CA GLU A 283 80.94 -106.56 66.17
C GLU A 283 81.80 -107.82 65.93
N GLN A 284 81.88 -108.28 64.67
CA GLN A 284 82.77 -109.38 64.28
C GLN A 284 84.26 -109.04 64.48
N LEU A 285 84.68 -107.82 64.17
CA LEU A 285 86.06 -107.36 64.41
C LEU A 285 86.38 -107.27 65.90
N ALA A 286 85.45 -106.80 66.73
CA ALA A 286 85.61 -106.78 68.18
C ALA A 286 85.76 -108.20 68.76
N ALA A 287 84.93 -109.14 68.30
CA ALA A 287 85.02 -110.55 68.69
C ALA A 287 86.35 -111.21 68.24
N ALA A 288 86.83 -110.89 67.03
CA ALA A 288 88.12 -111.36 66.53
C ALA A 288 89.30 -110.80 67.32
N GLN A 289 89.22 -109.55 67.79
CA GLN A 289 90.23 -108.91 68.64
C GLN A 289 90.26 -109.54 70.05
N GLU A 290 89.12 -109.89 70.64
CA GLU A 290 89.08 -110.63 71.90
C GLU A 290 89.66 -112.04 71.78
N ALA A 291 89.38 -112.75 70.68
CA ALA A 291 89.97 -114.05 70.38
C ALA A 291 91.49 -113.99 70.15
N LEU A 292 92.01 -112.87 69.62
CA LEU A 292 93.45 -112.64 69.47
C LEU A 292 94.13 -112.39 70.81
N LYS A 293 93.51 -111.61 71.71
CA LYS A 293 94.03 -111.38 73.07
C LYS A 293 94.11 -112.67 73.89
N SER A 294 93.12 -113.56 73.78
CA SER A 294 93.16 -114.86 74.47
C SER A 294 94.23 -115.79 73.90
N ARG A 295 94.42 -115.80 72.57
CA ARG A 295 95.52 -116.53 71.92
C ARG A 295 96.90 -116.00 72.31
N GLU A 296 97.06 -114.70 72.49
CA GLU A 296 98.31 -114.09 72.94
C GLU A 296 98.64 -114.44 74.40
N SER A 297 97.64 -114.53 75.29
CA SER A 297 97.86 -115.02 76.66
C SER A 297 98.24 -116.50 76.70
N ASP A 298 97.70 -117.34 75.81
CA ASP A 298 98.04 -118.76 75.70
C ASP A 298 99.49 -118.96 75.20
N ILE A 299 99.95 -118.12 74.26
CA ILE A 299 101.33 -118.13 73.76
C ILE A 299 102.32 -117.63 74.83
N ALA A 300 101.91 -116.68 75.68
CA ALA A 300 102.72 -116.22 76.81
C ALA A 300 102.89 -117.32 77.87
N ALA A 301 101.84 -118.11 78.15
CA ALA A 301 101.90 -119.25 79.06
C ALA A 301 102.83 -120.36 78.54
N LEU A 302 102.72 -120.73 77.25
CA LEU A 302 103.58 -121.74 76.63
C LEU A 302 105.06 -121.30 76.50
N ARG A 303 105.32 -120.00 76.36
CA ARG A 303 106.70 -119.46 76.37
C ARG A 303 107.35 -119.54 77.75
N ALA A 304 106.60 -119.34 78.83
CA ALA A 304 107.08 -119.50 80.21
C ALA A 304 107.43 -120.97 80.54
N GLU A 305 106.65 -121.93 80.02
CA GLU A 305 106.96 -123.37 80.14
C GLU A 305 108.22 -123.78 79.35
N SER A 306 108.46 -123.17 78.18
CA SER A 306 109.66 -123.47 77.38
C SER A 306 110.98 -122.94 77.99
N GLN A 307 110.91 -121.88 78.80
CA GLN A 307 112.09 -121.28 79.45
C GLN A 307 112.52 -122.06 80.71
N THR A 308 111.58 -122.69 81.42
CA THR A 308 111.91 -123.54 82.58
C THR A 308 112.52 -124.88 82.17
N LEU A 309 112.13 -125.44 81.01
CA LEU A 309 112.75 -126.65 80.44
C LEU A 309 114.17 -126.43 79.88
N LYS A 310 114.49 -125.21 79.40
CA LYS A 310 115.85 -124.86 78.96
C LYS A 310 116.86 -124.70 80.10
N MET A 311 116.42 -124.36 81.30
CA MET A 311 117.30 -124.15 82.46
C MET A 311 117.77 -125.45 83.13
N VAL A 312 117.14 -126.60 82.81
CA VAL A 312 117.48 -127.94 83.35
C VAL A 312 118.41 -128.72 82.40
N LEU A 313 118.46 -128.38 81.11
CA LEU A 313 119.26 -129.08 80.09
C LEU A 313 120.70 -128.57 79.95
N ASP A 314 121.01 -127.32 80.36
CA ASP A 314 122.36 -126.74 80.26
C ASP A 314 123.29 -127.04 81.46
N ARG A 315 122.89 -127.92 82.38
CA ARG A 315 123.74 -128.37 83.52
C ARG A 315 124.51 -129.68 83.24
N SER A 316 124.41 -130.28 82.06
CA SER A 316 124.99 -131.61 81.81
C SER A 316 125.50 -131.91 80.38
N ALA A 317 126.30 -131.03 79.74
CA ALA A 317 127.28 -131.44 78.72
C ALA A 317 128.16 -130.27 78.20
N ASN A 318 129.43 -130.22 78.62
CA ASN A 318 130.52 -129.48 77.95
C ASN A 318 131.31 -130.45 77.07
N ALA A 319 131.52 -130.15 75.76
CA ALA A 319 132.70 -130.55 74.95
C ALA A 319 132.69 -129.97 73.50
N ASP A 320 133.59 -129.00 73.24
CA ASP A 320 134.40 -128.64 72.02
C ASP A 320 133.80 -128.56 70.59
N SER A 321 134.12 -127.65 69.63
CA SER A 321 134.78 -126.33 69.39
C SER A 321 134.74 -126.09 67.81
N PRO A 322 135.39 -125.11 67.13
CA PRO A 322 135.14 -123.66 66.92
C PRO A 322 134.98 -123.13 65.44
N ALA A 323 134.45 -121.87 65.28
CA ALA A 323 134.74 -120.71 64.36
C ALA A 323 134.95 -120.83 62.80
N PRO A 324 135.08 -119.71 62.01
CA PRO A 324 134.19 -118.54 61.76
C PRO A 324 134.07 -118.13 60.25
N SER A 325 133.20 -117.16 59.89
CA SER A 325 133.49 -115.95 59.04
C SER A 325 132.24 -115.26 58.43
N PRO A 326 132.28 -113.94 58.12
CA PRO A 326 131.11 -113.06 58.15
C PRO A 326 130.87 -112.22 56.86
N THR A 327 129.76 -111.46 56.76
CA THR A 327 129.74 -109.97 56.79
C THR A 327 128.44 -109.27 56.29
N ARG A 328 128.15 -108.11 56.95
CA ARG A 328 127.54 -106.83 56.48
C ARG A 328 126.06 -106.81 56.02
N ARG A 329 125.26 -105.74 56.16
CA ARG A 329 125.32 -104.43 56.88
C ARG A 329 123.94 -103.72 56.70
N ARG A 330 123.54 -102.92 57.73
CA ARG A 330 122.87 -101.58 57.63
C ARG A 330 121.40 -101.51 57.13
N ARG A 331 120.52 -100.58 57.54
CA ARG A 331 120.54 -99.45 58.49
C ARG A 331 119.11 -98.84 58.60
N SER A 332 118.81 -98.21 59.75
CA SER A 332 118.13 -96.90 59.98
C SER A 332 116.72 -96.62 59.44
N GLY A 333 115.92 -95.79 60.12
CA GLY A 333 116.27 -94.80 61.16
C GLY A 333 115.29 -94.75 62.32
#